data_AF-A0A183E7S2-F1
#
_entry.id   AF-A0A183E7S2-F1
#
_cell.length_a   1.000
_cell.length_b   1.000
_cell.length_c   1.000
_cell.angle_alpha   90.00
_cell.angle_beta   90.00
_cell.angle_gamma   90.00
#
_symmetry.space_group_name_H-M   'P 1'
#
loop_
_entity.id
_entity.type
_entity.pdbx_description
1 polymer ?
#
loop_
_entity_poly.entity_id
_entity_poly.type
_entity_poly.pdbx_seq_one_letter_code
_entity_poly.pdbx_strand_id
1 'polypeptide(L)'
;MSDDDLLIDDVSENAAGGSNNPWDATSSVSESQPFSPRKRNDLRLQNSDGADSSATMCAAGQNNTDPAVPPKRLFSLSSIEAAKHLDLLACGAEIMRSPEDGIHRESKTGGVIKLNISNMGALRTKVTTSFHTIANLPWRLAAKTECTKRTSNVKFFSVYIDCNPDSESTLWSCDAVVEFRLISQKPDVADFCRQFTNKFNYNSNNWGFPSFMEWSEILNVDKGYIRGDRVVLEAHITVQKVVGVRLVVFVF
;
A
#
# COMPACT_ATOMS: atom_id res chain seq x y z
N MET A 1 -63.69 -16.02 -44.36
CA MET A 1 -62.59 -15.04 -44.33
C MET A 1 -61.37 -15.83 -44.75
N SER A 2 -60.80 -15.39 -45.86
CA SER A 2 -60.02 -16.17 -46.81
C SER A 2 -58.60 -16.47 -46.35
N ASP A 3 -58.11 -17.59 -46.85
CA ASP A 3 -56.77 -18.16 -46.68
C ASP A 3 -55.69 -17.47 -47.54
N ASP A 4 -54.45 -17.75 -47.12
CA ASP A 4 -53.21 -17.99 -47.87
C ASP A 4 -52.31 -16.86 -48.40
N ASP A 5 -51.03 -17.13 -48.12
CA ASP A 5 -49.77 -16.46 -48.44
C ASP A 5 -49.55 -16.14 -49.93
N LEU A 6 -48.66 -15.17 -50.20
CA LEU A 6 -47.53 -15.30 -51.15
C LEU A 6 -46.66 -14.02 -51.19
N LEU A 7 -45.35 -14.24 -51.08
CA LEU A 7 -44.26 -13.38 -51.59
C LEU A 7 -44.32 -13.28 -53.13
N ILE A 8 -43.81 -12.18 -53.70
CA ILE A 8 -42.83 -12.15 -54.81
C ILE A 8 -42.45 -10.69 -55.17
N ASP A 9 -41.19 -10.60 -55.61
CA ASP A 9 -40.33 -9.51 -56.06
C ASP A 9 -40.88 -8.56 -57.15
N ASP A 10 -40.24 -7.40 -57.34
CA ASP A 10 -39.23 -7.19 -58.41
C ASP A 10 -39.05 -5.69 -58.79
N VAL A 11 -37.94 -5.42 -59.47
CA VAL A 11 -37.67 -4.32 -60.42
C VAL A 11 -36.73 -3.17 -59.98
N SER A 12 -35.61 -3.15 -60.71
CA SER A 12 -34.48 -2.23 -60.81
C SER A 12 -34.68 -1.15 -61.91
N GLU A 13 -33.64 -0.32 -62.15
CA GLU A 13 -33.45 0.72 -63.19
C GLU A 13 -34.02 2.12 -62.87
N ASN A 14 -33.41 3.27 -63.21
CA ASN A 14 -32.16 3.69 -63.88
C ASN A 14 -31.99 5.20 -63.59
N ALA A 15 -30.79 5.71 -63.26
CA ALA A 15 -29.87 6.44 -64.14
C ALA A 15 -29.77 7.98 -63.94
N ALA A 16 -28.51 8.42 -64.00
CA ALA A 16 -27.95 9.66 -64.55
C ALA A 16 -27.96 10.99 -63.74
N GLY A 17 -26.75 11.53 -63.54
CA GLY A 17 -26.49 12.93 -63.23
C GLY A 17 -25.12 13.18 -62.61
N GLY A 18 -24.06 13.25 -63.42
CA GLY A 18 -22.67 13.47 -62.97
C GLY A 18 -22.27 14.94 -62.79
N SER A 19 -21.21 15.16 -62.01
CA SER A 19 -20.13 16.12 -62.32
C SER A 19 -18.98 16.01 -61.30
N ASN A 20 -17.86 15.41 -61.76
CA ASN A 20 -16.47 15.90 -61.72
C ASN A 20 -16.19 17.14 -60.83
N ASN A 21 -15.19 17.18 -59.94
CA ASN A 21 -13.78 17.02 -60.28
C ASN A 21 -12.85 16.81 -59.05
N PRO A 22 -11.57 16.42 -59.31
CA PRO A 22 -10.65 15.73 -58.42
C PRO A 22 -9.52 16.63 -57.88
N TRP A 23 -8.86 16.20 -56.80
CA TRP A 23 -7.40 16.31 -56.67
C TRP A 23 -6.86 15.05 -56.01
N ASP A 24 -5.85 14.51 -56.68
CA ASP A 24 -5.22 13.23 -56.44
C ASP A 24 -4.46 13.11 -55.12
N ALA A 25 -4.29 11.84 -54.78
CA ALA A 25 -3.36 11.28 -53.84
C ALA A 25 -1.95 11.87 -53.91
N THR A 26 -1.33 12.04 -52.73
CA THR A 26 0.06 11.65 -52.52
C THR A 26 0.21 11.05 -51.12
N SER A 27 0.75 9.84 -51.10
CA SER A 27 1.25 9.13 -49.94
C SER A 27 2.36 9.91 -49.23
N SER A 28 2.33 9.93 -47.90
CA SER A 28 3.55 9.99 -47.09
C SER A 28 3.32 9.28 -45.76
N VAL A 29 4.34 8.54 -45.37
CA VAL A 29 4.46 7.64 -44.23
C VAL A 29 4.85 8.44 -42.97
N SER A 30 4.65 7.82 -41.79
CA SER A 30 5.07 8.21 -40.42
C SER A 30 4.07 9.13 -39.70
N GLU A 31 3.60 8.88 -38.48
CA GLU A 31 4.20 8.27 -37.30
C GLU A 31 3.08 7.68 -36.41
N SER A 32 3.12 6.38 -36.12
CA SER A 32 2.24 5.76 -35.12
C SER A 32 2.85 5.98 -33.73
N GLN A 33 2.27 6.87 -32.94
CA GLN A 33 2.55 6.93 -31.50
C GLN A 33 2.04 5.63 -30.82
N PRO A 34 2.84 4.98 -29.97
CA PRO A 34 2.37 3.79 -29.27
C PRO A 34 1.39 4.23 -28.18
N PHE A 35 0.12 3.90 -28.36
CA PHE A 35 -0.85 3.85 -27.29
C PHE A 35 -0.34 2.88 -26.22
N SER A 36 0.14 3.42 -25.10
CA SER A 36 0.44 2.63 -23.92
C SER A 36 -0.86 1.97 -23.44
N PRO A 37 -0.92 0.64 -23.27
CA PRO A 37 -2.10 0.03 -22.69
C PRO A 37 -2.19 0.48 -21.23
N ARG A 38 -3.21 1.28 -20.89
CA ARG A 38 -3.65 1.43 -19.50
C ARG A 38 -3.97 0.03 -18.99
N LYS A 39 -3.10 -0.52 -18.13
CA LYS A 39 -3.34 -1.81 -17.49
C LYS A 39 -4.60 -1.70 -16.65
N ARG A 40 -5.63 -2.41 -17.10
CA ARG A 40 -6.77 -2.81 -16.28
C ARG A 40 -6.17 -3.62 -15.13
N ASN A 41 -6.18 -3.06 -13.93
CA ASN A 41 -5.84 -3.79 -12.71
C ASN A 41 -6.95 -4.83 -12.50
N ASP A 42 -6.82 -5.98 -13.16
CA ASP A 42 -7.54 -7.18 -12.77
C ASP A 42 -7.05 -7.53 -11.38
N LEU A 43 -7.90 -7.24 -10.39
CA LEU A 43 -7.81 -7.78 -9.04
C LEU A 43 -7.81 -9.31 -9.18
N ARG A 44 -6.62 -9.88 -9.29
CA ARG A 44 -6.42 -11.32 -9.31
C ARG A 44 -6.99 -11.87 -8.01
N LEU A 45 -8.02 -12.71 -8.13
CA LEU A 45 -8.50 -13.57 -7.06
C LEU A 45 -7.33 -14.46 -6.63
N GLN A 46 -6.67 -14.09 -5.54
CA GLN A 46 -5.80 -15.00 -4.81
C GLN A 46 -6.54 -15.33 -3.51
N ASN A 47 -7.01 -16.58 -3.43
CA ASN A 47 -7.33 -17.20 -2.15
C ASN A 47 -6.01 -17.35 -1.40
N SER A 48 -5.81 -16.54 -0.36
CA SER A 48 -4.72 -16.72 0.58
C SER A 48 -5.29 -17.41 1.82
N ASP A 49 -5.45 -18.72 1.74
CA ASP A 49 -5.35 -19.57 2.93
C ASP A 49 -3.86 -19.69 3.24
N GLY A 50 -3.42 -19.10 4.36
CA GLY A 50 -2.06 -19.27 4.87
C GLY A 50 -1.19 -18.01 4.88
N ALA A 51 -1.64 -16.95 5.55
CA ALA A 51 -0.73 -15.96 6.13
C ALA A 51 -1.25 -15.63 7.53
N ASP A 52 -0.40 -15.83 8.54
CA ASP A 52 -0.70 -15.63 9.95
C ASP A 52 -1.17 -14.19 10.18
N SER A 53 -2.50 -13.99 10.20
CA SER A 53 -3.15 -12.68 10.20
C SER A 53 -3.97 -12.58 11.49
N SER A 54 -3.35 -12.10 12.55
CA SER A 54 -4.03 -11.85 13.81
C SER A 54 -4.79 -10.52 13.76
N ALA A 55 -6.09 -10.57 14.04
CA ALA A 55 -6.84 -9.38 14.45
C ALA A 55 -6.55 -9.16 15.94
N THR A 56 -6.13 -7.96 16.33
CA THR A 56 -5.82 -7.63 17.73
C THR A 56 -6.31 -6.22 18.00
N MET A 57 -6.95 -6.01 19.16
CA MET A 57 -7.30 -4.67 19.62
C MET A 57 -6.00 -3.98 20.05
N CYS A 58 -5.76 -2.76 19.58
CA CYS A 58 -4.58 -2.00 20.00
C CYS A 58 -4.76 -1.57 21.47
N ALA A 59 -3.83 -1.91 22.35
CA ALA A 59 -3.91 -1.54 23.76
C ALA A 59 -3.77 -0.01 23.94
N ALA A 60 -4.70 0.60 24.68
CA ALA A 60 -4.57 1.97 25.17
C ALA A 60 -3.67 1.96 26.42
N GLY A 61 -2.50 2.60 26.34
CA GLY A 61 -1.59 2.73 27.48
C GLY A 61 -2.20 3.62 28.57
N GLN A 62 -2.36 3.08 29.77
CA GLN A 62 -2.64 3.84 30.98
C GLN A 62 -1.34 4.05 31.77
N ASN A 63 -1.08 5.30 32.17
CA ASN A 63 0.04 5.70 33.00
C ASN A 63 -0.16 5.34 34.48
N ASN A 64 0.98 5.16 35.16
CA ASN A 64 1.26 5.21 36.60
C ASN A 64 0.93 3.97 37.45
N THR A 65 1.98 3.27 37.90
CA THR A 65 2.46 3.27 39.30
C THR A 65 3.69 2.35 39.45
N ASP A 66 4.84 2.93 39.77
CA ASP A 66 5.93 2.26 40.51
C ASP A 66 5.73 2.58 42.01
N PRO A 67 6.27 1.82 43.00
CA PRO A 67 7.58 1.13 42.93
C PRO A 67 7.66 -0.25 43.63
N ALA A 68 8.61 -1.11 43.21
CA ALA A 68 9.15 -2.14 44.11
C ALA A 68 10.55 -2.63 43.67
N VAL A 69 11.53 -2.36 44.52
CA VAL A 69 12.92 -2.85 44.48
C VAL A 69 12.98 -4.36 44.78
N PRO A 70 13.88 -5.14 44.15
CA PRO A 70 14.36 -6.40 44.72
C PRO A 70 15.85 -6.37 45.10
N PRO A 71 16.29 -7.23 46.05
CA PRO A 71 17.59 -7.12 46.72
C PRO A 71 18.74 -7.84 46.00
N LYS A 72 19.96 -7.37 46.30
CA LYS A 72 21.26 -7.98 45.97
C LYS A 72 21.59 -9.16 46.89
N ARG A 73 22.14 -10.25 46.34
CA ARG A 73 23.18 -11.13 46.93
C ARG A 73 24.03 -11.69 45.78
N LEU A 74 25.32 -11.36 45.65
CA LEU A 74 26.51 -11.88 46.34
C LEU A 74 26.71 -13.39 46.20
N PHE A 75 27.55 -13.77 45.23
CA PHE A 75 28.52 -14.86 45.38
C PHE A 75 29.90 -14.35 44.96
N SER A 76 30.90 -14.82 45.69
CA SER A 76 32.24 -14.26 45.80
C SER A 76 33.28 -15.32 45.46
N LEU A 77 34.41 -14.85 44.89
CA LEU A 77 35.78 -15.39 44.89
C LEU A 77 35.99 -16.73 44.15
N SER A 78 37.09 -16.96 43.44
CA SER A 78 38.49 -16.54 43.65
C SER A 78 39.26 -16.49 42.32
N SER A 79 40.02 -15.42 42.07
CA SER A 79 41.49 -15.29 42.18
C SER A 79 42.31 -16.10 41.18
N ILE A 80 42.96 -15.41 40.22
CA ILE A 80 44.39 -15.63 39.86
C ILE A 80 45.02 -14.25 39.52
N GLU A 81 46.08 -13.95 40.27
CA GLU A 81 47.16 -12.94 40.13
C GLU A 81 47.87 -12.98 38.75
N ALA A 82 48.70 -12.06 38.25
CA ALA A 82 49.29 -10.81 38.71
C ALA A 82 49.88 -10.08 37.48
N ALA A 83 50.23 -8.81 37.71
CA ALA A 83 50.76 -7.79 36.82
C ALA A 83 51.95 -8.18 35.91
N LYS A 84 52.11 -7.41 34.82
CA LYS A 84 53.33 -6.61 34.55
C LYS A 84 53.08 -5.54 33.48
N HIS A 85 53.36 -4.31 33.87
CA HIS A 85 53.54 -3.13 33.03
C HIS A 85 54.97 -3.14 32.47
N LEU A 86 55.16 -2.85 31.18
CA LEU A 86 56.37 -2.24 30.66
C LEU A 86 56.06 -1.54 29.33
N ASP A 87 56.25 -0.23 29.29
CA ASP A 87 56.32 0.56 28.06
C ASP A 87 57.58 0.22 27.27
N LEU A 88 57.48 0.11 25.93
CA LEU A 88 58.56 0.49 25.04
C LEU A 88 58.04 0.88 23.64
N LEU A 89 58.63 1.95 23.11
CA LEU A 89 58.29 2.71 21.91
C LEU A 89 58.55 1.98 20.57
N ALA A 90 57.92 2.54 19.53
CA ALA A 90 58.33 2.60 18.11
C ALA A 90 57.89 1.47 17.16
N CYS A 91 56.94 1.76 16.27
CA CYS A 91 57.21 2.15 14.87
C CYS A 91 55.89 2.42 14.13
N GLY A 92 55.89 3.36 13.20
CA GLY A 92 54.70 3.84 12.52
C GLY A 92 54.10 2.84 11.53
N ALA A 93 52.78 2.81 11.47
CA ALA A 93 52.01 2.46 10.28
C ALA A 93 50.72 3.29 10.31
N GLU A 94 50.40 3.89 9.17
CA GLU A 94 49.45 4.96 8.96
C GLU A 94 48.00 4.55 9.29
N ILE A 95 47.34 5.30 10.17
CA ILE A 95 45.88 5.28 10.25
C ILE A 95 45.39 6.27 9.19
N MET A 96 45.11 5.77 7.99
CA MET A 96 44.31 6.50 7.02
C MET A 96 42.88 6.59 7.56
N ARG A 97 42.59 7.64 8.33
CA ARG A 97 41.20 8.07 8.57
C ARG A 97 40.69 8.69 7.28
N SER A 98 39.91 7.94 6.50
CA SER A 98 39.05 8.61 5.51
C SER A 98 37.83 9.17 6.24
N PRO A 99 37.48 10.45 6.06
CA PRO A 99 36.15 10.93 6.38
C PRO A 99 35.26 10.61 5.18
N GLU A 100 34.69 9.41 5.16
CA GLU A 100 33.53 9.14 4.30
C GLU A 100 32.30 9.71 5.02
N ASP A 101 32.20 11.04 5.04
CA ASP A 101 30.94 11.74 5.29
C ASP A 101 30.03 11.54 4.07
N GLY A 102 29.67 10.27 3.82
CA GLY A 102 28.46 9.95 3.11
C GLY A 102 27.33 10.44 3.99
N ILE A 103 26.64 11.49 3.54
CA ILE A 103 25.38 11.94 4.11
C ILE A 103 24.42 10.74 4.03
N HIS A 104 24.44 9.89 5.06
CA HIS A 104 23.46 8.85 5.26
C HIS A 104 22.20 9.58 5.67
N ARG A 105 21.48 10.10 4.67
CA ARG A 105 20.18 10.72 4.83
C ARG A 105 19.28 9.58 5.30
N GLU A 106 19.23 9.42 6.62
CA GLU A 106 18.53 8.33 7.29
C GLU A 106 17.06 8.43 6.88
N SER A 107 16.73 7.64 5.88
CA SER A 107 15.41 7.66 5.30
C SER A 107 14.53 7.01 6.34
N LYS A 108 13.59 7.77 6.90
CA LYS A 108 12.71 7.29 7.95
C LYS A 108 12.12 5.95 7.50
N THR A 109 12.53 4.88 8.17
CA THR A 109 12.17 3.49 7.82
C THR A 109 10.73 3.17 8.18
N GLY A 110 10.03 4.07 8.88
CA GLY A 110 8.61 3.95 9.12
C GLY A 110 7.84 5.25 8.98
N GLY A 111 6.53 5.14 8.80
CA GLY A 111 5.64 6.27 8.64
C GLY A 111 4.18 5.90 8.87
N VAL A 112 3.35 6.92 9.03
CA VAL A 112 1.91 6.77 9.19
C VAL A 112 1.22 7.53 8.07
N ILE A 113 0.29 6.88 7.39
CA ILE A 113 -0.57 7.49 6.38
C ILE A 113 -1.98 7.52 6.92
N LYS A 114 -2.61 8.70 6.89
CA LYS A 114 -3.97 8.92 7.42
C LYS A 114 -4.95 9.23 6.29
N LEU A 115 -6.08 8.54 6.30
CA LEU A 115 -7.19 8.74 5.37
C LEU A 115 -8.45 9.11 6.17
N ASN A 116 -8.89 10.36 6.04
CA ASN A 116 -10.17 10.81 6.58
C ASN A 116 -11.25 10.58 5.52
N ILE A 117 -12.25 9.76 5.82
CA ILE A 117 -13.34 9.46 4.89
C ILE A 117 -14.61 10.11 5.42
N SER A 118 -15.24 10.94 4.60
CA SER A 118 -16.55 11.54 4.86
C SER A 118 -17.63 10.89 4.03
N ASN A 119 -18.89 11.12 4.38
CA ASN A 119 -20.05 10.54 3.70
C ASN A 119 -20.00 9.00 3.70
N MET A 120 -19.60 8.42 4.82
CA MET A 120 -19.33 6.99 4.94
C MET A 120 -20.51 6.11 4.58
N GLY A 121 -21.73 6.45 5.04
CA GLY A 121 -22.94 5.72 4.68
C GLY A 121 -23.19 5.63 3.16
N ALA A 122 -22.69 6.60 2.40
CA ALA A 122 -22.85 6.70 0.94
C ALA A 122 -21.60 6.28 0.15
N LEU A 123 -20.56 5.72 0.78
CA LEU A 123 -19.33 5.31 0.09
C LEU A 123 -19.63 4.23 -0.96
N ARG A 124 -19.49 4.59 -2.25
CA ARG A 124 -19.66 3.67 -3.39
C ARG A 124 -18.38 3.44 -4.18
N THR A 125 -17.51 4.44 -4.20
CA THR A 125 -16.27 4.44 -4.98
C THR A 125 -15.06 4.30 -4.07
N LYS A 126 -13.94 3.81 -4.63
CA LYS A 126 -12.65 3.77 -3.94
C LYS A 126 -12.23 5.19 -3.58
N VAL A 127 -11.83 5.39 -2.33
CA VAL A 127 -11.18 6.61 -1.83
C VAL A 127 -9.71 6.33 -1.59
N THR A 128 -8.85 7.30 -1.89
CA THR A 128 -7.39 7.15 -1.75
C THR A 128 -6.75 8.42 -1.22
N THR A 129 -5.63 8.24 -0.54
CA THR A 129 -4.69 9.32 -0.23
C THR A 129 -3.90 9.74 -1.49
N SER A 130 -3.20 10.88 -1.42
CA SER A 130 -2.05 11.13 -2.29
C SER A 130 -0.92 10.16 -1.97
N PHE A 131 0.12 10.10 -2.80
CA PHE A 131 1.31 9.31 -2.45
C PHE A 131 2.08 9.95 -1.30
N HIS A 132 2.54 9.10 -0.37
CA HIS A 132 3.42 9.46 0.74
C HIS A 132 4.74 8.71 0.60
N THR A 133 5.87 9.40 0.75
CA THR A 133 7.18 8.76 0.65
C THR A 133 7.62 8.21 2.01
N ILE A 134 7.83 6.89 2.10
CA ILE A 134 8.38 6.20 3.27
C ILE A 134 9.47 5.25 2.77
N ALA A 135 10.67 5.31 3.37
CA ALA A 135 11.87 4.61 2.88
C ALA A 135 12.13 4.78 1.36
N ASN A 136 11.93 5.99 0.85
CA ASN A 136 12.11 6.36 -0.57
C ASN A 136 11.18 5.66 -1.56
N LEU A 137 10.11 5.02 -1.08
CA LEU A 137 9.07 4.42 -1.89
C LEU A 137 7.77 5.23 -1.75
N PRO A 138 7.00 5.44 -2.83
CA PRO A 138 5.70 6.09 -2.74
C PRO A 138 4.64 5.07 -2.29
N TRP A 139 3.91 5.42 -1.24
CA TRP A 139 2.86 4.61 -0.63
C TRP A 139 1.52 5.30 -0.74
N ARG A 140 0.43 4.55 -0.93
CA ARG A 140 -0.92 5.12 -0.99
C ARG A 140 -1.93 4.24 -0.26
N LEU A 141 -2.53 4.79 0.77
CA LEU A 141 -3.65 4.19 1.50
C LEU A 141 -4.94 4.37 0.73
N ALA A 142 -5.71 3.29 0.63
CA ALA A 142 -7.00 3.25 -0.04
C ALA A 142 -8.04 2.49 0.78
N ALA A 143 -9.30 2.90 0.63
CA ALA A 143 -10.43 2.17 1.15
C ALA A 143 -11.58 2.12 0.13
N LYS A 144 -12.38 1.07 0.20
CA LYS A 144 -13.60 0.89 -0.61
C LYS A 144 -14.55 -0.08 0.08
N THR A 145 -15.75 -0.23 -0.46
CA THR A 145 -16.62 -1.35 -0.10
C THR A 145 -16.29 -2.57 -0.96
N GLU A 146 -16.42 -3.77 -0.40
CA GLU A 146 -16.34 -5.05 -1.11
C GLU A 146 -17.54 -5.91 -0.74
N CYS A 147 -18.15 -6.55 -1.73
CA CYS A 147 -19.35 -7.38 -1.56
C CYS A 147 -19.41 -8.46 -2.65
N THR A 148 -18.25 -8.97 -3.05
CA THR A 148 -18.14 -10.02 -4.07
C THR A 148 -18.12 -11.41 -3.43
N LYS A 149 -18.04 -12.46 -4.25
CA LYS A 149 -17.88 -13.84 -3.77
C LYS A 149 -16.69 -14.02 -2.83
N ARG A 150 -15.64 -13.19 -2.97
CA ARG A 150 -14.47 -13.19 -2.09
C ARG A 150 -14.80 -12.87 -0.64
N THR A 151 -15.89 -12.14 -0.41
CA THR A 151 -16.41 -11.82 0.93
C THR A 151 -17.73 -12.53 1.20
N SER A 152 -17.99 -13.65 0.52
CA SER A 152 -19.24 -14.42 0.62
C SER A 152 -20.49 -13.56 0.37
N ASN A 153 -20.37 -12.52 -0.46
CA ASN A 153 -21.41 -11.51 -0.72
C ASN A 153 -21.89 -10.74 0.54
N VAL A 154 -21.12 -10.78 1.63
CA VAL A 154 -21.29 -9.88 2.77
C VAL A 154 -20.53 -8.60 2.45
N LYS A 155 -21.14 -7.45 2.77
CA LYS A 155 -20.55 -6.14 2.52
C LYS A 155 -19.54 -5.80 3.62
N PHE A 156 -18.30 -5.57 3.23
CA PHE A 156 -17.23 -5.13 4.11
C PHE A 156 -16.71 -3.75 3.73
N PHE A 157 -16.23 -3.03 4.73
CA PHE A 157 -15.24 -1.98 4.54
C PHE A 157 -13.89 -2.67 4.29
N SER A 158 -13.27 -2.37 3.15
CA SER A 158 -12.01 -2.98 2.72
C SER A 158 -10.92 -1.93 2.65
N VAL A 159 -9.72 -2.31 3.06
CA VAL A 159 -8.57 -1.42 3.15
C VAL A 159 -7.39 -2.02 2.41
N TYR A 160 -6.64 -1.16 1.72
CA TYR A 160 -5.49 -1.54 0.90
C TYR A 160 -4.38 -0.51 1.00
N ILE A 161 -3.15 -0.97 0.82
CA ILE A 161 -1.97 -0.13 0.65
C ILE A 161 -1.32 -0.47 -0.69
N ASP A 162 -1.04 0.57 -1.48
CA ASP A 162 -0.16 0.49 -2.65
C ASP A 162 1.26 0.86 -2.22
N CYS A 163 2.27 0.17 -2.74
CA CYS A 163 3.69 0.48 -2.59
C CYS A 163 4.32 0.54 -3.99
N ASN A 164 4.85 1.69 -4.37
CA ASN A 164 5.54 1.92 -5.65
C ASN A 164 4.79 1.41 -6.90
N PRO A 165 3.48 1.71 -7.05
CA PRO A 165 2.66 1.09 -8.08
C PRO A 165 3.01 1.54 -9.50
N ASP A 166 3.66 2.70 -9.66
CA ASP A 166 3.98 3.29 -10.96
C ASP A 166 5.35 2.81 -11.51
N SER A 167 6.12 2.06 -10.71
CA SER A 167 7.41 1.53 -11.14
C SER A 167 7.25 0.34 -12.09
N GLU A 168 7.83 0.44 -13.28
CA GLU A 168 7.87 -0.65 -14.27
C GLU A 168 9.02 -1.64 -14.04
N SER A 169 9.93 -1.33 -13.12
CA SER A 169 11.07 -2.22 -12.83
C SER A 169 10.61 -3.47 -12.09
N THR A 170 11.12 -4.64 -12.48
CA THR A 170 10.91 -5.91 -11.75
C THR A 170 11.98 -6.18 -10.69
N LEU A 171 12.98 -5.30 -10.58
CA LEU A 171 14.15 -5.48 -9.70
C LEU A 171 13.94 -4.94 -8.28
N TRP A 172 12.89 -4.13 -8.07
CA TRP A 172 12.63 -3.57 -6.75
C TRP A 172 11.86 -4.54 -5.85
N SER A 173 12.16 -4.48 -4.56
CA SER A 173 11.31 -5.08 -3.53
C SER A 173 11.40 -4.32 -2.22
N CYS A 174 10.34 -4.43 -1.43
CA CYS A 174 10.22 -3.82 -0.11
C CYS A 174 9.58 -4.81 0.87
N ASP A 175 10.37 -5.29 1.83
CA ASP A 175 9.86 -6.08 2.94
C ASP A 175 9.36 -5.10 4.01
N ALA A 176 8.07 -5.19 4.37
CA ALA A 176 7.45 -4.26 5.32
C ALA A 176 6.40 -4.94 6.18
N VAL A 177 6.26 -4.41 7.40
CA VAL A 177 5.12 -4.65 8.29
C VAL A 177 4.16 -3.48 8.14
N VAL A 178 2.89 -3.78 7.90
CA VAL A 178 1.84 -2.76 7.78
C VAL A 178 0.69 -3.10 8.71
N GLU A 179 0.33 -2.15 9.55
CA GLU A 179 -0.83 -2.22 10.43
C GLU A 179 -1.85 -1.17 10.02
N PHE A 180 -3.05 -1.61 9.67
CA PHE A 180 -4.18 -0.71 9.50
C PHE A 180 -4.89 -0.53 10.84
N ARG A 181 -5.22 0.73 11.15
CA ARG A 181 -5.99 1.10 12.34
C ARG A 181 -7.22 1.89 11.93
N LEU A 182 -8.40 1.38 12.27
CA LEU A 182 -9.62 2.17 12.26
C LEU A 182 -9.73 2.88 13.61
N ILE A 183 -9.58 4.20 13.57
CA ILE A 183 -9.44 5.00 14.78
C ILE A 183 -10.80 5.11 15.47
N SER A 184 -10.83 4.79 16.75
CA SER A 184 -12.00 5.02 17.59
C SER A 184 -12.25 6.51 17.77
N GLN A 185 -13.52 6.89 17.72
CA GLN A 185 -14.00 8.25 17.93
C GLN A 185 -14.81 8.38 19.23
N LYS A 186 -14.77 7.36 20.08
CA LYS A 186 -15.35 7.34 21.42
C LYS A 186 -14.25 7.13 22.47
N PRO A 187 -14.38 7.78 23.65
CA PRO A 187 -13.51 7.45 24.77
C PRO A 187 -13.67 5.98 25.15
N ASP A 188 -12.59 5.39 25.67
CA ASP A 188 -12.54 4.02 26.20
C ASP A 188 -12.83 2.89 25.19
N VAL A 189 -12.97 3.22 23.90
CA VAL A 189 -13.02 2.25 22.80
C VAL A 189 -11.65 2.25 22.13
N ALA A 190 -11.01 1.09 22.09
CA ALA A 190 -9.72 0.91 21.41
C ALA A 190 -9.87 0.93 19.88
N ASP A 191 -8.79 1.27 19.19
CA ASP A 191 -8.73 1.19 17.73
C ASP A 191 -8.86 -0.27 17.27
N PHE A 192 -9.55 -0.46 16.14
CA PHE A 192 -9.59 -1.76 15.49
C PHE A 192 -8.38 -1.91 14.57
N CYS A 193 -7.53 -2.89 14.86
CA CYS A 193 -6.26 -3.06 14.20
C CYS A 193 -6.15 -4.43 13.49
N ARG A 194 -5.58 -4.43 12.28
CA ARG A 194 -5.08 -5.66 11.65
C ARG A 194 -3.74 -5.38 10.99
N GLN A 195 -2.83 -6.32 11.19
CA GLN A 195 -1.46 -6.22 10.70
C GLN A 195 -1.17 -7.35 9.72
N PHE A 196 -0.27 -7.08 8.78
CA PHE A 196 0.36 -8.10 7.96
C PHE A 196 1.82 -7.72 7.69
N THR A 197 2.61 -8.74 7.37
CA THR A 197 3.97 -8.58 6.82
C THR A 197 3.92 -9.03 5.36
N ASN A 198 4.47 -8.23 4.45
CA ASN A 198 4.53 -8.58 3.04
C ASN A 198 5.83 -8.10 2.38
N LYS A 199 6.19 -8.79 1.29
CA LYS A 199 7.22 -8.37 0.34
C LYS A 199 6.59 -7.73 -0.88
N PHE A 200 6.51 -6.41 -0.87
CA PHE A 200 6.03 -5.64 -2.02
C PHE A 200 7.05 -5.70 -3.15
N ASN A 201 6.56 -5.84 -4.38
CA ASN A 201 7.36 -5.85 -5.61
C ASN A 201 6.43 -5.57 -6.80
N TYR A 202 6.98 -5.55 -8.02
CA TYR A 202 6.21 -5.29 -9.24
C TYR A 202 4.93 -6.14 -9.41
N ASN A 203 4.96 -7.41 -9.02
CA ASN A 203 3.81 -8.31 -9.17
C ASN A 203 2.83 -8.25 -7.98
N SER A 204 3.26 -7.71 -6.83
CA SER A 204 2.50 -7.65 -5.58
C SER A 204 2.70 -6.29 -4.91
N ASN A 205 2.39 -5.22 -5.66
CA ASN A 205 2.55 -3.83 -5.21
C ASN A 205 1.32 -3.31 -4.44
N ASN A 206 0.24 -4.09 -4.37
CA ASN A 206 -0.98 -3.80 -3.63
C ASN A 206 -1.28 -4.95 -2.66
N TRP A 207 -1.57 -4.61 -1.41
CA TRP A 207 -1.98 -5.59 -0.41
C TRP A 207 -2.99 -5.01 0.57
N GLY A 208 -3.77 -5.87 1.22
CA GLY A 208 -4.71 -5.41 2.25
C GLY A 208 -5.76 -6.44 2.64
N PHE A 209 -6.82 -5.96 3.30
CA PHE A 209 -7.89 -6.81 3.84
C PHE A 209 -9.20 -6.53 3.11
N PRO A 210 -9.69 -7.47 2.29
CA PRO A 210 -11.02 -7.37 1.67
C PRO A 210 -12.13 -7.36 2.71
N SER A 211 -11.98 -8.17 3.75
CA SER A 211 -12.91 -8.28 4.88
C SER A 211 -12.32 -7.65 6.14
N PHE A 212 -12.00 -6.35 6.11
CA PHE A 212 -11.36 -5.67 7.24
C PHE A 212 -12.33 -5.48 8.41
N MET A 213 -13.47 -4.82 8.17
CA MET A 213 -14.56 -4.67 9.13
C MET A 213 -15.90 -4.76 8.39
N GLU A 214 -16.89 -5.43 8.99
CA GLU A 214 -18.21 -5.55 8.36
C GLU A 214 -18.84 -4.16 8.20
N TRP A 215 -19.53 -3.94 7.07
CA TRP A 215 -20.11 -2.65 6.76
C TRP A 215 -21.21 -2.23 7.76
N SER A 216 -21.93 -3.20 8.32
CA SER A 216 -22.93 -2.96 9.36
C SER A 216 -22.29 -2.45 10.66
N GLU A 217 -21.13 -3.00 11.03
CA GLU A 217 -20.42 -2.64 12.27
C GLU A 217 -19.78 -1.26 12.20
N ILE A 218 -19.17 -0.89 11.07
CA ILE A 218 -18.55 0.44 10.91
C ILE A 218 -19.60 1.56 10.95
N LEU A 219 -20.81 1.31 10.46
CA LEU A 219 -21.92 2.27 10.49
C LEU A 219 -22.65 2.29 11.84
N ASN A 220 -22.41 1.30 12.70
CA ASN A 220 -22.99 1.26 14.02
C ASN A 220 -22.27 2.28 14.93
N VAL A 221 -22.97 3.37 15.26
CA VAL A 221 -22.46 4.42 16.16
C VAL A 221 -22.05 3.85 17.51
N ASP A 222 -22.69 2.79 17.99
CA ASP A 222 -22.37 2.17 19.28
C ASP A 222 -20.96 1.57 19.32
N LYS A 223 -20.48 1.03 18.19
CA LYS A 223 -19.12 0.50 18.04
C LYS A 223 -18.03 1.58 18.15
N GLY A 224 -18.38 2.85 17.95
CA GLY A 224 -17.50 3.99 18.24
C GLY A 224 -16.54 4.43 17.13
N TYR A 225 -16.51 3.76 15.99
CA TYR A 225 -15.57 4.09 14.90
C TYR A 225 -16.05 5.21 13.95
N ILE A 226 -17.34 5.55 13.99
CA ILE A 226 -17.96 6.57 13.13
C ILE A 226 -18.52 7.73 13.97
N ARG A 227 -18.29 8.96 13.51
CA ARG A 227 -18.86 10.18 14.12
C ARG A 227 -19.18 11.18 13.02
N GLY A 228 -20.42 11.68 12.98
CA GLY A 228 -20.84 12.66 11.97
C GLY A 228 -20.64 12.16 10.53
N ASP A 229 -20.92 10.88 10.29
CA ASP A 229 -20.72 10.19 9.00
C ASP A 229 -19.27 10.22 8.47
N ARG A 230 -18.31 10.30 9.40
CA ARG A 230 -16.88 10.29 9.12
C ARG A 230 -16.18 9.17 9.87
N VAL A 231 -15.20 8.56 9.23
CA VAL A 231 -14.26 7.62 9.85
C VAL A 231 -12.83 8.05 9.56
N VAL A 232 -11.92 7.58 10.38
CA VAL A 232 -10.49 7.84 10.26
C VAL A 232 -9.76 6.51 10.17
N LEU A 233 -9.06 6.29 9.08
CA LEU A 233 -8.23 5.11 8.84
C LEU A 233 -6.76 5.51 8.81
N GLU A 234 -5.91 4.76 9.49
CA GLU A 234 -4.47 4.93 9.45
C GLU A 234 -3.79 3.65 8.97
N ALA A 235 -2.66 3.81 8.26
CA ALA A 235 -1.72 2.74 7.95
C ALA A 235 -0.37 3.08 8.58
N HIS A 236 0.03 2.28 9.55
CA HIS A 236 1.34 2.33 10.21
C HIS A 236 2.27 1.37 9.47
N ILE A 237 3.30 1.92 8.85
CA ILE A 237 4.19 1.18 7.94
C ILE A 237 5.59 1.19 8.54
N THR A 238 6.18 0.00 8.67
CA THR A 238 7.57 -0.22 9.08
C THR A 238 8.28 -1.00 7.99
N VAL A 239 9.19 -0.35 7.28
CA VAL A 239 10.01 -0.94 6.23
C VAL A 239 11.23 -1.61 6.83
N GLN A 240 11.37 -2.91 6.58
CA GLN A 240 12.46 -3.74 7.09
C GLN A 240 13.62 -3.80 6.09
N LYS A 241 13.32 -3.86 4.79
CA LYS A 241 14.34 -3.97 3.73
C LYS A 241 13.84 -3.39 2.43
N VAL A 242 14.71 -2.67 1.72
CA VAL A 242 14.46 -2.17 0.36
C VAL A 242 15.62 -2.60 -0.54
N VAL A 243 15.29 -3.08 -1.75
CA VAL A 243 16.26 -3.47 -2.78
C VAL A 243 15.81 -2.91 -4.13
N GLY A 244 16.76 -2.55 -5.00
CA GLY A 244 16.49 -2.26 -6.42
C GLY A 244 15.74 -0.95 -6.68
N VAL A 245 15.68 -0.05 -5.69
CA VAL A 245 15.08 1.28 -5.82
C VAL A 245 16.17 2.28 -6.15
N ARG A 246 16.02 3.01 -7.26
CA ARG A 246 16.94 4.10 -7.60
C ARG A 246 16.62 5.30 -6.72
N LEU A 247 17.60 5.77 -5.95
CA LEU A 247 17.52 7.06 -5.29
C LEU A 247 17.62 8.14 -6.36
N VAL A 248 16.52 8.85 -6.64
CA VAL A 248 16.60 10.06 -7.45
C VAL A 248 17.12 11.16 -6.55
N VAL A 249 18.44 11.30 -6.51
CA VAL A 249 19.10 12.42 -5.83
C VAL A 249 19.07 13.58 -6.82
N PHE A 250 18.19 14.55 -6.58
CA PHE A 250 18.29 15.84 -7.27
C PHE A 250 19.53 16.54 -6.73
N VAL A 251 20.60 16.53 -7.52
CA VAL A 251 21.75 17.42 -7.33
C VAL A 251 21.34 18.74 -7.97
N PHE A 252 21.16 19.77 -7.15
CA PHE A 252 20.96 21.16 -7.59
C PHE A 252 22.30 21.86 -7.72
#